data_AF-A0A379VQF9-F1
#
_entry.id   AF-A0A379VQF9-F1
#
_cell.length_a   1.000
_cell.length_b   1.000
_cell.length_c   1.000
_cell.angle_alpha   90.00
_cell.angle_beta   90.00
_cell.angle_gamma   90.00
#
_symmetry.space_group_name_H-M   'P 1'
#
loop_
_entity.id
_entity.type
_entity.pdbx_description
1 polymer ?
#
loop_
_entity_poly.entity_id
_entity_poly.type
_entity_poly.pdbx_seq_one_letter_code
_entity_poly.pdbx_strand_id
1 'polypeptide(L)'
;MSSMLPSISPELARIAPGFRALSINVIAAPIRDAQVGEIALKEACQAVINGQPTWAQAHIDAWNAVFKAFGAKPKRTPLLG
;
A
#
# COMPACT_ATOMS: atom_id res chain seq x y z
N MET A 1 -18.10 19.77 -10.36
CA MET A 1 -17.01 19.02 -9.71
C MET A 1 -17.20 19.17 -8.21
N SER A 2 -17.42 18.07 -7.47
CA SER A 2 -17.58 18.13 -6.01
C SER A 2 -16.24 18.50 -5.37
N SER A 3 -16.17 19.58 -4.60
CA SER A 3 -14.97 19.89 -3.83
C SER A 3 -14.87 18.90 -2.68
N MET A 4 -13.94 17.95 -2.75
CA MET A 4 -13.58 17.16 -1.57
C MET A 4 -12.72 18.03 -0.66
N LEU A 5 -13.16 18.20 0.60
CA LEU A 5 -12.33 18.77 1.64
C LEU A 5 -11.63 17.62 2.37
N PRO A 6 -10.31 17.42 2.19
CA PRO A 6 -9.60 16.40 2.93
C PRO A 6 -9.64 16.73 4.42
N SER A 7 -10.01 15.76 5.24
CA SER A 7 -10.06 15.88 6.69
C SER A 7 -9.47 14.63 7.32
N ILE A 8 -8.60 14.83 8.32
CA ILE A 8 -7.99 13.77 9.11
C ILE A 8 -8.29 14.10 10.58
N SER A 9 -8.77 13.12 11.33
CA SER A 9 -9.02 13.32 12.77
C SER A 9 -7.71 13.67 13.50
N PRO A 10 -7.67 14.75 14.30
CA PRO A 10 -6.48 15.13 15.06
C PRO A 10 -5.98 14.03 16.00
N GLU A 11 -6.88 13.17 16.50
CA GLU A 11 -6.54 12.02 17.35
C GLU A 11 -5.56 11.06 16.68
N LEU A 12 -5.53 11.01 15.34
CA LEU A 12 -4.58 10.16 14.62
C LEU A 12 -3.13 10.59 14.81
N ALA A 13 -2.88 11.87 15.09
CA ALA A 13 -1.52 12.33 15.38
C ALA A 13 -0.95 11.68 16.65
N ARG A 14 -1.81 11.25 17.60
CA ARG A 14 -1.40 10.52 18.81
C ARG A 14 -1.03 9.07 18.53
N ILE A 15 -1.63 8.47 17.50
CA ILE A 15 -1.44 7.06 17.12
C ILE A 15 -0.30 6.92 16.10
N ALA A 16 -0.26 7.80 15.10
CA ALA A 16 0.72 7.81 14.03
C ALA A 16 1.01 9.26 13.57
N PRO A 17 1.95 9.98 14.21
CA PRO A 17 2.29 11.38 13.91
C PRO A 17 2.68 11.65 12.45
N GLY A 18 3.23 10.63 11.79
CA GLY A 18 3.62 10.68 10.38
C GLY A 18 2.52 10.32 9.39
N PHE A 19 1.30 9.99 9.84
CA PHE A 19 0.23 9.55 8.96
C PHE A 19 -0.12 10.62 7.91
N ARG A 20 -0.33 10.16 6.68
CA ARG A 20 -0.74 10.98 5.53
C ARG A 20 -1.82 10.21 4.79
N ALA A 21 -2.90 10.89 4.41
CA ALA A 21 -3.94 10.33 3.56
C ALA A 21 -3.86 10.99 2.17
N LEU A 22 -4.00 10.17 1.13
CA LEU A 22 -4.08 10.62 -0.26
C LEU A 22 -5.37 10.06 -0.86
N SER A 23 -6.18 10.94 -1.44
CA SER A 23 -7.35 10.54 -2.23
C SER A 23 -6.99 10.58 -3.70
N ILE A 24 -7.15 9.45 -4.40
CA ILE A 24 -6.86 9.32 -5.83
C ILE A 24 -8.18 8.98 -6.54
N ASN A 25 -8.62 9.84 -7.45
CA ASN A 25 -9.74 9.56 -8.34
C ASN A 25 -9.18 9.14 -9.71
N VAL A 26 -9.49 7.92 -10.13
CA VAL A 26 -9.05 7.38 -11.43
C VAL A 26 -10.27 7.19 -12.31
N ILE A 27 -10.26 7.84 -13.48
CA ILE A 27 -11.22 7.60 -14.54
C ILE A 27 -10.58 6.62 -15.51
N ALA A 28 -11.18 5.44 -15.65
CA ALA A 28 -10.65 4.41 -16.53
C ALA A 28 -10.63 4.88 -17.99
N ALA A 29 -9.54 4.58 -18.69
CA ALA A 29 -9.41 4.75 -20.13
C ALA A 29 -9.38 3.38 -20.82
N PRO A 30 -9.65 3.30 -22.13
CA PRO A 30 -9.48 2.05 -22.88
C PRO A 30 -8.06 1.49 -22.72
N ILE A 31 -7.96 0.16 -22.63
CA ILE A 31 -6.68 -0.53 -22.57
C ILE A 31 -5.94 -0.28 -23.89
N ARG A 32 -4.72 0.25 -23.79
CA ARG A 32 -3.85 0.54 -24.95
C ARG A 32 -2.93 -0.62 -25.30
N ASP A 33 -2.47 -1.34 -24.28
CA ASP A 33 -1.60 -2.50 -24.40
C ASP A 33 -1.90 -3.46 -23.25
N ALA A 34 -2.35 -4.65 -23.59
CA ALA A 34 -2.70 -5.68 -22.61
C ALA A 34 -1.46 -6.36 -22.01
N GLN A 35 -0.29 -6.27 -22.66
CA GLN A 35 0.94 -6.94 -22.23
C GLN A 35 1.61 -6.24 -21.05
N VAL A 36 1.30 -4.97 -20.80
CA VAL A 36 1.90 -4.17 -19.71
C VAL A 36 1.74 -4.88 -18.36
N GLY A 37 0.57 -5.46 -18.09
CA GLY A 37 0.32 -6.18 -16.83
C GLY A 37 1.17 -7.45 -16.69
N GLU A 38 1.30 -8.22 -17.76
CA GLU A 38 2.09 -9.46 -17.78
C GLU A 38 3.59 -9.16 -17.60
N ILE A 39 4.11 -8.15 -18.31
CA ILE A 39 5.50 -7.72 -18.22
C ILE A 39 5.81 -7.24 -16.80
N ALA A 40 4.98 -6.36 -16.25
CA ALA A 40 5.15 -5.83 -14.90
C ALA A 40 5.13 -6.95 -13.84
N LEU A 41 4.25 -7.94 -14.00
CA LEU A 41 4.19 -9.10 -13.10
C LEU A 41 5.48 -9.93 -13.18
N LYS A 42 5.97 -10.22 -14.39
CA LYS A 42 7.21 -10.98 -14.59
C LYS A 42 8.41 -10.26 -13.95
N GLU A 43 8.51 -8.95 -14.13
CA GLU A 43 9.56 -8.12 -13.52
C GLU A 43 9.46 -8.11 -12.00
N ALA A 44 8.25 -7.97 -11.45
CA ALA A 44 8.03 -8.01 -10.00
C ALA A 44 8.44 -9.36 -9.39
N CYS A 45 8.07 -10.47 -10.02
CA CYS A 45 8.49 -11.80 -9.59
C CYS A 45 10.01 -11.96 -9.61
N GLN A 46 10.67 -11.49 -10.69
CA GLN A 46 12.12 -11.56 -10.79
C GLN A 46 12.81 -10.70 -9.71
N ALA A 47 12.27 -9.52 -9.41
CA ALA A 47 12.77 -8.65 -8.34
C ALA A 47 12.70 -9.36 -6.98
N VAL A 48 11.57 -10.01 -6.66
CA VAL A 48 11.39 -10.77 -5.42
C VAL A 48 12.39 -11.93 -5.33
N ILE A 49 12.57 -12.71 -6.39
CA ILE A 49 13.56 -13.80 -6.44
C ILE A 49 14.98 -13.27 -6.19
N ASN A 50 15.27 -12.07 -6.68
CA ASN A 50 16.55 -11.40 -6.50
C ASN A 50 16.68 -10.69 -5.13
N GLY A 51 15.74 -10.91 -4.19
CA GLY A 51 15.76 -10.30 -2.86
C GLY A 51 15.50 -8.79 -2.87
N GLN A 52 14.85 -8.27 -3.90
CA GLN A 52 14.46 -6.87 -4.02
C GLN A 52 12.96 -6.69 -3.75
N PRO A 53 12.55 -5.49 -3.30
CA PRO A 53 13.43 -4.40 -2.88
C PRO A 53 13.96 -4.59 -1.46
N THR A 54 15.16 -4.09 -1.19
CA THR A 54 15.81 -4.16 0.14
C THR A 54 15.00 -3.50 1.26
N TRP A 55 14.09 -2.58 0.93
CA TRP A 55 13.20 -1.91 1.88
C TRP A 55 11.94 -2.71 2.23
N ALA A 56 11.62 -3.80 1.53
CA ALA A 56 10.32 -4.48 1.63
C ALA A 56 9.98 -4.89 3.07
N GLN A 57 10.89 -5.58 3.76
CA GLN A 57 10.64 -6.05 5.12
C GLN A 57 10.49 -4.90 6.11
N ALA A 58 11.38 -3.90 6.04
CA ALA A 58 11.31 -2.72 6.89
C ALA A 58 9.98 -1.96 6.69
N HIS A 59 9.50 -1.88 5.46
CA HIS A 59 8.21 -1.28 5.14
C HIS A 59 7.03 -2.09 5.70
N ILE A 60 7.03 -3.42 5.54
CA ILE A 60 6.00 -4.31 6.09
C ILE A 60 5.95 -4.20 7.63
N ASP A 61 7.11 -4.14 8.28
CA ASP A 61 7.20 -4.02 9.74
C ASP A 61 6.69 -2.65 10.24
N ALA A 62 7.09 -1.58 9.56
CA ALA A 62 6.58 -0.24 9.84
C ALA A 62 5.05 -0.17 9.68
N TRP A 63 4.52 -0.79 8.62
CA TRP A 63 3.08 -0.86 8.39
C TRP A 63 2.36 -1.68 9.46
N ASN A 64 2.89 -2.85 9.82
CA ASN A 64 2.34 -3.71 10.88
C ASN A 64 2.28 -3.01 12.23
N ALA A 65 3.30 -2.23 12.59
CA ALA A 65 3.34 -1.48 13.84
C ALA A 65 2.20 -0.45 13.91
N VAL A 66 2.05 0.36 12.86
CA VAL A 66 1.00 1.37 12.75
C VAL A 66 -0.39 0.72 12.70
N PHE A 67 -0.55 -0.36 11.92
CA PHE A 67 -1.82 -1.08 11.80
C PHE A 67 -2.32 -1.64 13.15
N LYS A 68 -1.41 -2.18 13.97
CA LYS A 68 -1.72 -2.61 15.34
C LYS A 68 -2.06 -1.43 16.26
N ALA A 69 -1.39 -0.29 16.12
CA ALA A 69 -1.65 0.91 16.91
C ALA A 69 -3.08 1.46 16.67
N PHE A 70 -3.65 1.23 15.48
CA PHE A 70 -5.06 1.50 15.18
C PHE A 70 -6.06 0.52 15.82
N GLY A 71 -5.59 -0.47 16.60
CA GLY A 71 -6.45 -1.45 17.30
C GLY A 71 -6.78 -2.69 16.48
N ALA A 72 -6.19 -2.86 15.29
CA ALA A 72 -6.40 -4.06 14.50
C ALA A 72 -5.76 -5.28 15.18
N LYS A 73 -6.48 -6.41 15.18
CA LYS A 73 -5.94 -7.73 15.51
C LYS A 73 -5.59 -8.43 14.21
N PRO A 74 -4.34 -8.35 13.71
CA PRO A 74 -3.99 -9.01 12.46
C PRO A 74 -4.18 -10.52 12.63
N LYS A 75 -5.21 -11.08 11.99
CA LYS A 75 -5.25 -12.52 11.71
C LYS A 75 -4.17 -12.78 10.66
N ARG A 76 -3.35 -13.81 10.86
CA ARG A 76 -2.42 -14.25 9.81
C ARG A 76 -3.24 -14.63 8.58
N THR A 77 -3.16 -13.83 7.52
CA THR A 77 -3.43 -14.34 6.18
C THR A 77 -2.30 -15.32 5.86
N PRO A 78 -2.58 -16.58 5.48
CA PRO A 78 -1.51 -17.52 5.13
C PRO A 78 -0.66 -16.90 4.02
N LEU A 79 0.65 -16.85 4.21
CA LEU A 79 1.58 -16.61 3.12
C LEU A 79 1.57 -17.90 2.29
N LEU A 80 1.24 -17.80 1.00
CA LEU A 80 1.45 -18.90 0.04
C LEU A 80 2.97 -19.13 -0.02
N GLY A 81 3.40 -20.27 0.51
CA GLY A 81 4.75 -20.80 0.34
C GLY A 81 4.85 -21.64 -0.92
#